data_AF-A0A660V1M5-F1
#
_entry.id   AF-A0A660V1M5-F1
#
_cell.length_a   1.000
_cell.length_b   1.000
_cell.length_c   1.000
_cell.angle_alpha   90.00
_cell.angle_beta   90.00
_cell.angle_gamma   90.00
#
_symmetry.space_group_name_H-M   'P 1'
#
loop_
_entity.id
_entity.type
_entity.pdbx_description
1 polymer ?
#
loop_
_entity_poly.entity_id
_entity_poly.type
_entity_poly.pdbx_seq_one_letter_code
_entity_poly.pdbx_strand_id
1 'polypeptide(L)'
;MLTALSMAKKKSERPFMIIFLTDGEPTVGEDDPAKILENVAKANKVRARIFVFGIGSEVNTKLLDLLAEKNHGLVDYIERTEVVNARVTNFYNKISSPVLSELRLEILGQNKPEFEVYQVYPRELPDLFRGTQLMIVGRYHGAGVKAVRLSGKLRGKTWEQEYEMHFPKHDERYDFVPRTWAVQRIADLLTQIRLKGEKPELKGEVVALARRFGILTPYTSYLVMEDTRKRFGRPVGPVVERPSIALRALKEVAWKAQEGLKKDKGADAVMAAKKLARMKHAMAPAAVSTGGGAFLNNEVKDLERRTGVRITRFVKTIGAKTFYLVGDTWFDASYNPKKHKPTIKVKFLSDKYIELLMQHPQIARYLSLGRKVVVVVAGKAYKIVADEDRQKKRDTEKGQAK
;
A
#
# COMPACT_ATOMS: atom_id res chain seq x y z
N MET A 1 13.50 18.69 -24.11
CA MET A 1 12.04 18.55 -23.83
C MET A 1 11.19 19.49 -24.68
N LEU A 2 11.36 20.81 -24.58
CA LEU A 2 10.53 21.80 -25.28
C LEU A 2 10.52 21.61 -26.81
N THR A 3 11.69 21.33 -27.39
CA THR A 3 11.82 20.98 -28.82
C THR A 3 11.03 19.73 -29.19
N ALA A 4 11.01 18.69 -28.34
CA ALA A 4 10.22 17.49 -28.62
C ALA A 4 8.71 17.79 -28.59
N LEU A 5 8.27 18.66 -27.68
CA LEU A 5 6.87 19.09 -27.62
C LEU A 5 6.44 19.90 -28.85
N SER A 6 7.34 20.72 -29.43
CA SER A 6 7.02 21.47 -30.65
C SER A 6 6.91 20.60 -31.90
N MET A 7 7.50 19.39 -31.89
CA MET A 7 7.36 18.41 -32.97
C MET A 7 5.98 17.72 -32.99
N ALA A 8 5.14 17.94 -31.98
CA ALA A 8 3.82 17.33 -31.91
C ALA A 8 2.90 17.84 -33.03
N LYS A 9 2.28 16.92 -33.77
CA LYS A 9 1.26 17.26 -34.77
C LYS A 9 -0.03 17.72 -34.09
N LYS A 10 -0.56 18.88 -34.47
CA LYS A 10 -1.78 19.49 -33.87
C LYS A 10 -3.05 18.64 -34.00
N LYS A 11 -3.14 17.77 -35.00
CA LYS A 11 -4.28 16.85 -35.23
C LYS A 11 -3.76 15.44 -35.48
N SER A 12 -3.61 14.67 -34.39
CA SER A 12 -3.25 13.25 -34.43
C SER A 12 -4.30 12.46 -33.66
N GLU A 13 -4.79 11.37 -34.25
CA GLU A 13 -5.65 10.41 -33.55
C GLU A 13 -4.87 9.56 -32.54
N ARG A 14 -3.54 9.54 -32.66
CA ARG A 14 -2.64 8.84 -31.73
C ARG A 14 -2.11 9.80 -30.68
N PRO A 15 -2.10 9.41 -29.39
CA PRO A 15 -1.45 10.20 -28.34
C PRO A 15 0.02 10.46 -28.68
N PHE A 16 0.47 11.70 -28.52
CA PHE A 16 1.88 12.04 -28.65
C PHE A 16 2.61 11.63 -27.37
N MET A 17 3.69 10.86 -27.50
CA MET A 17 4.45 10.33 -26.37
C MET A 17 5.90 10.78 -26.48
N ILE A 18 6.46 11.22 -25.36
CA ILE A 18 7.87 11.59 -25.23
C ILE A 18 8.48 10.61 -24.23
N ILE A 19 9.58 9.97 -24.63
CA ILE A 19 10.44 9.22 -23.72
C ILE A 19 11.64 10.10 -23.41
N PHE A 20 11.78 10.51 -22.16
CA PHE A 20 12.85 11.35 -21.66
C PHE A 20 13.78 10.50 -20.79
N LEU A 21 15.08 10.53 -21.08
CA LEU A 21 16.11 9.82 -20.33
C LEU A 21 17.13 10.84 -19.82
N THR A 22 17.56 10.68 -18.57
CA THR A 22 18.65 11.46 -17.98
C THR A 22 19.40 10.63 -16.96
N ASP A 23 20.71 10.86 -16.84
CA ASP A 23 21.58 10.30 -15.82
C ASP A 23 22.09 11.35 -14.81
N GLY A 24 21.65 12.61 -14.98
CA GLY A 24 22.09 13.74 -14.18
C GLY A 24 21.04 14.84 -14.04
N GLU A 25 21.50 15.97 -13.51
CA GLU A 25 20.72 17.18 -13.30
C GLU A 25 20.86 18.16 -14.48
N PRO A 26 19.87 19.06 -14.67
CA PRO A 26 20.04 20.15 -15.62
C PRO A 26 21.16 21.08 -15.16
N THR A 27 22.17 21.31 -16.02
CA THR A 27 23.34 22.16 -15.74
C THR A 27 23.55 23.27 -16.78
N VAL A 28 22.80 23.24 -17.89
CA VAL A 28 22.94 24.19 -19.00
C VAL A 28 21.56 24.74 -19.36
N GLY A 29 21.46 26.06 -19.50
CA GLY A 29 20.21 26.75 -19.79
C GLY A 29 19.40 27.00 -18.52
N GLU A 30 18.12 26.63 -18.53
CA GLU A 30 17.26 26.69 -17.35
C GLU A 30 17.52 25.48 -16.45
N ASP A 31 18.06 25.72 -15.26
CA ASP A 31 18.42 24.71 -14.26
C ASP A 31 17.47 24.67 -13.05
N ASP A 32 16.57 25.67 -12.89
CA ASP A 32 15.58 25.70 -11.83
C ASP A 32 14.46 24.66 -12.09
N PRO A 33 14.32 23.62 -11.23
CA PRO A 33 13.28 22.60 -11.38
C PRO A 33 11.86 23.16 -11.46
N ALA A 34 11.56 24.25 -10.73
CA ALA A 34 10.22 24.83 -10.72
C ALA A 34 9.88 25.46 -12.08
N LYS A 35 10.82 26.24 -12.64
CA LYS A 35 10.68 26.85 -13.96
C LYS A 35 10.67 25.81 -15.08
N ILE A 36 11.47 24.75 -14.98
CA ILE A 36 11.42 23.63 -15.94
C ILE A 36 10.00 23.04 -15.99
N LEU A 37 9.40 22.73 -14.83
CA LEU A 37 8.04 22.19 -14.76
C LEU A 37 7.00 23.17 -15.32
N GLU A 38 7.15 24.47 -15.04
CA GLU A 38 6.26 25.50 -15.58
C GLU A 38 6.38 25.62 -17.10
N ASN A 39 7.60 25.64 -17.64
CA ASN A 39 7.87 25.73 -19.07
C ASN A 39 7.29 24.53 -19.82
N VAL A 40 7.47 23.31 -19.28
CA VAL A 40 6.88 22.09 -19.85
C VAL A 40 5.35 22.16 -19.80
N ALA A 41 4.76 22.58 -18.67
CA ALA A 41 3.30 22.72 -18.56
C ALA A 41 2.73 23.73 -19.56
N LYS A 42 3.42 24.86 -19.76
CA LYS A 42 3.04 25.87 -20.77
C LYS A 42 3.14 25.31 -22.18
N ALA A 43 4.20 24.57 -22.50
CA ALA A 43 4.46 24.03 -23.83
C ALA A 43 3.60 22.81 -24.18
N ASN A 44 3.17 22.01 -23.20
CA ASN A 44 2.41 20.78 -23.44
C ASN A 44 0.92 21.03 -23.77
N LYS A 45 0.65 21.71 -24.88
CA LYS A 45 -0.71 22.01 -25.36
C LYS A 45 -1.43 20.80 -25.95
N VAL A 46 -0.68 19.80 -26.40
CA VAL A 46 -1.20 18.58 -27.06
C VAL A 46 -1.49 17.45 -26.08
N ARG A 47 -1.35 17.69 -24.77
CA ARG A 47 -1.46 16.66 -23.72
C ARG A 47 -0.56 15.45 -24.00
N ALA A 48 0.68 15.71 -24.41
CA ALA A 48 1.69 14.69 -24.61
C ALA A 48 1.93 13.90 -23.32
N ARG A 49 2.14 12.59 -23.46
CA ARG A 49 2.51 11.70 -22.36
C ARG A 49 4.02 11.72 -22.21
N ILE A 50 4.54 12.14 -21.06
CA ILE A 50 5.98 12.24 -20.83
C ILE A 50 6.44 11.11 -19.89
N PHE A 51 7.06 10.09 -20.46
CA PHE A 51 7.65 8.98 -19.73
C PHE A 51 9.11 9.28 -19.42
N VAL A 52 9.49 9.12 -18.16
CA VAL A 52 10.76 9.62 -17.64
C VAL A 52 11.60 8.45 -17.12
N PHE A 53 12.86 8.38 -17.53
CA PHE A 53 13.84 7.43 -17.03
C PHE A 53 14.99 8.18 -16.36
N GLY A 54 15.14 7.96 -15.05
CA GLY A 54 16.31 8.41 -14.30
C GLY A 54 17.34 7.28 -14.19
N ILE A 55 18.56 7.52 -14.64
CA ILE A 55 19.64 6.52 -14.65
C ILE A 55 20.67 6.88 -13.57
N GLY A 56 20.96 5.93 -12.67
CA GLY A 56 21.90 6.14 -11.58
C GLY A 56 21.34 6.99 -10.44
N SER A 57 22.24 7.54 -9.61
CA SER A 57 21.94 8.25 -8.36
C SER A 57 21.97 9.77 -8.47
N GLU A 58 22.53 10.32 -9.56
CA GLU A 58 22.82 11.74 -9.71
C GLU A 58 21.66 12.52 -10.35
N VAL A 59 20.45 11.96 -10.30
CA VAL A 59 19.24 12.57 -10.87
C VAL A 59 18.43 13.30 -9.81
N ASN A 60 17.73 14.36 -10.21
CA ASN A 60 16.75 15.02 -9.37
C ASN A 60 15.42 14.26 -9.39
N THR A 61 15.24 13.34 -8.45
CA THR A 61 14.08 12.44 -8.43
C THR A 61 12.76 13.19 -8.30
N LYS A 62 12.72 14.28 -7.53
CA LYS A 62 11.52 15.08 -7.32
C LYS A 62 11.08 15.80 -8.59
N LEU A 63 12.02 16.38 -9.33
CA LEU A 63 11.76 16.97 -10.65
C LEU A 63 11.21 15.93 -11.62
N LEU A 64 11.86 14.77 -11.73
CA LEU A 64 11.46 13.70 -12.66
C LEU A 64 10.08 13.13 -12.34
N ASP A 65 9.76 12.92 -11.06
CA ASP A 65 8.44 12.46 -10.63
C ASP A 65 7.35 13.47 -10.97
N LEU A 66 7.57 14.76 -10.65
CA LEU A 66 6.62 15.83 -10.95
C LEU A 66 6.43 16.02 -12.46
N LEU A 67 7.50 15.84 -13.23
CA LEU A 67 7.46 15.93 -14.68
C LEU A 67 6.58 14.83 -15.28
N ALA A 68 6.73 13.58 -14.83
CA ALA A 68 5.87 12.48 -15.28
C ALA A 68 4.42 12.65 -14.79
N GLU A 69 4.22 12.94 -13.50
CA GLU A 69 2.90 13.07 -12.87
C GLU A 69 2.06 14.18 -13.51
N LYS A 70 2.65 15.35 -13.78
CA LYS A 70 1.94 16.48 -14.40
C LYS A 70 1.68 16.31 -15.91
N ASN A 71 2.23 15.28 -16.54
CA ASN A 71 2.13 15.06 -17.99
C ASN A 71 1.64 13.65 -18.32
N HIS A 72 0.79 13.08 -17.47
CA HIS A 72 0.11 11.79 -17.68
C HIS A 72 1.07 10.64 -18.05
N GLY A 73 2.29 10.70 -17.54
CA GLY A 73 3.34 9.72 -17.81
C GLY A 73 3.70 8.90 -16.58
N LEU A 74 4.72 8.08 -16.75
CA LEU A 74 5.29 7.23 -15.71
C LEU A 74 6.78 7.51 -15.62
N VAL A 75 7.32 7.26 -14.43
CA VAL A 75 8.74 7.36 -14.13
C VAL A 75 9.29 5.98 -13.79
N ASP A 76 10.46 5.65 -14.31
CA ASP A 76 11.23 4.49 -13.90
C ASP A 76 12.67 4.90 -13.57
N TYR A 77 13.24 4.26 -12.55
CA TYR A 77 14.59 4.53 -12.08
C TYR A 77 15.45 3.30 -12.28
N ILE A 78 16.47 3.45 -13.11
CA ILE A 78 17.38 2.39 -13.53
C ILE A 78 18.69 2.59 -12.79
N GLU A 79 19.08 1.62 -11.98
CA GLU A 79 20.38 1.62 -11.31
C GLU A 79 21.49 1.36 -12.35
N ARG A 80 22.72 1.83 -12.11
CA ARG A 80 23.85 1.64 -13.05
C ARG A 80 24.19 0.16 -13.29
N THR A 81 23.80 -0.72 -12.37
CA THR A 81 23.95 -2.18 -12.45
C THR A 81 22.88 -2.84 -13.34
N GLU A 82 21.81 -2.13 -13.69
CA GLU A 82 20.73 -2.65 -14.52
C GLU A 82 20.95 -2.35 -16.00
N VAL A 83 20.46 -3.25 -16.87
CA VAL A 83 20.59 -3.09 -18.32
C VAL A 83 19.54 -2.07 -18.83
N VAL A 84 19.98 -0.84 -19.07
CA VAL A 84 19.12 0.27 -19.54
C VAL A 84 18.35 -0.10 -20.80
N ASN A 85 19.03 -0.68 -21.80
CA ASN A 85 18.40 -1.07 -23.07
C ASN A 85 17.21 -2.03 -22.85
N ALA A 86 17.38 -3.05 -22.02
CA ALA A 86 16.31 -4.01 -21.74
C ALA A 86 15.11 -3.34 -21.04
N ARG A 87 15.35 -2.40 -20.12
CA ARG A 87 14.30 -1.64 -19.44
C ARG A 87 13.51 -0.77 -20.42
N VAL A 88 14.20 0.02 -21.24
CA VAL A 88 13.61 0.94 -22.20
C VAL A 88 12.86 0.18 -23.30
N THR A 89 13.43 -0.90 -23.84
CA THR A 89 12.74 -1.74 -24.84
C THR A 89 11.47 -2.39 -24.27
N ASN A 90 11.54 -2.96 -23.07
CA ASN A 90 10.35 -3.52 -22.42
C ASN A 90 9.27 -2.48 -22.18
N PHE A 91 9.67 -1.27 -21.81
CA PHE A 91 8.75 -0.16 -21.65
C PHE A 91 8.11 0.26 -22.98
N TYR A 92 8.92 0.47 -24.03
CA TYR A 92 8.45 0.80 -25.36
C TYR A 92 7.46 -0.24 -25.88
N ASN A 93 7.77 -1.53 -25.73
CA ASN A 93 6.88 -2.62 -26.14
C ASN A 93 5.52 -2.53 -25.44
N LYS A 94 5.50 -2.18 -24.14
CA LYS A 94 4.26 -1.98 -23.37
C LYS A 94 3.46 -0.77 -23.85
N ILE A 95 4.10 0.34 -24.22
CA ILE A 95 3.40 1.57 -24.59
C ILE A 95 3.14 1.74 -26.09
N SER A 96 3.78 0.92 -26.93
CA SER A 96 3.74 1.04 -28.40
C SER A 96 2.33 0.91 -29.00
N SER A 97 1.41 0.28 -28.28
CA SER A 97 0.05 -0.01 -28.74
C SER A 97 -1.00 0.49 -27.74
N PRO A 98 -1.26 1.81 -27.68
CA PRO A 98 -2.37 2.34 -26.89
C PRO A 98 -3.70 1.86 -27.48
N VAL A 99 -4.54 1.25 -26.65
CA VAL A 99 -5.87 0.74 -27.02
C VAL A 99 -6.93 1.77 -26.66
N LEU A 100 -6.91 2.29 -25.43
CA LEU A 100 -7.81 3.35 -24.98
C LEU A 100 -7.00 4.47 -24.35
N SER A 101 -7.33 5.71 -24.70
CA SER A 101 -6.72 6.91 -24.10
C SER A 101 -7.76 7.80 -23.44
N GLU A 102 -7.33 8.70 -22.57
CA GLU A 102 -8.21 9.65 -21.88
C GLU A 102 -9.35 8.97 -21.10
N LEU A 103 -9.01 7.88 -20.39
CA LEU A 103 -9.97 7.10 -19.63
C LEU A 103 -10.65 7.93 -18.54
N ARG A 104 -11.96 7.75 -18.38
CA ARG A 104 -12.77 8.30 -17.30
C ARG A 104 -13.68 7.21 -16.74
N LEU A 105 -13.69 7.08 -15.43
CA LEU A 105 -14.59 6.19 -14.70
C LEU A 105 -15.66 7.04 -14.01
N GLU A 106 -16.91 6.71 -14.25
CA GLU A 106 -18.07 7.30 -13.59
C GLU A 106 -18.91 6.19 -12.96
N ILE A 107 -19.36 6.41 -11.73
CA ILE A 107 -20.30 5.49 -11.06
C ILE A 107 -21.60 6.25 -10.86
N LEU A 108 -22.67 5.81 -11.52
CA LEU A 108 -23.93 6.54 -11.53
C LEU A 108 -24.53 6.61 -10.12
N GLY A 109 -24.83 7.83 -9.68
CA GLY A 109 -25.38 8.09 -8.34
C GLY A 109 -24.35 8.06 -7.20
N GLN A 110 -23.05 8.17 -7.48
CA GLN A 110 -21.97 8.24 -6.46
C GLN A 110 -21.90 9.52 -5.64
N ASN A 111 -22.68 10.54 -5.97
CA ASN A 111 -22.71 11.82 -5.24
C ASN A 111 -24.02 11.99 -4.46
N LYS A 112 -24.69 10.89 -4.14
CA LYS A 112 -25.94 10.91 -3.38
C LYS A 112 -25.69 10.45 -1.93
N PRO A 113 -26.49 10.93 -0.94
CA PRO A 113 -26.28 10.57 0.47
C PRO A 113 -26.27 9.06 0.73
N GLU A 114 -27.02 8.29 -0.05
CA GLU A 114 -27.12 6.84 0.09
C GLU A 114 -25.93 6.06 -0.47
N PHE A 115 -25.11 6.65 -1.35
CA PHE A 115 -23.98 5.99 -1.98
C PHE A 115 -22.90 6.97 -2.40
N GLU A 116 -21.73 6.88 -1.76
CA GLU A 116 -20.57 7.73 -2.01
C GLU A 116 -19.35 6.89 -2.35
N VAL A 117 -18.58 7.28 -3.37
CA VAL A 117 -17.29 6.67 -3.69
C VAL A 117 -16.17 7.68 -3.46
N TYR A 118 -15.16 7.29 -2.68
CA TYR A 118 -14.08 8.18 -2.25
C TYR A 118 -12.75 7.44 -2.17
N GLN A 119 -11.64 8.20 -2.14
CA GLN A 119 -10.27 7.66 -2.06
C GLN A 119 -9.98 6.62 -3.16
N VAL A 120 -10.29 6.97 -4.41
CA VAL A 120 -10.08 6.16 -5.60
C VAL A 120 -8.65 6.33 -6.12
N TYR A 121 -8.05 5.22 -6.51
CA TYR A 121 -6.69 5.14 -7.02
C TYR A 121 -6.60 4.27 -8.28
N PRO A 122 -5.75 4.64 -9.26
CA PRO A 122 -4.95 5.87 -9.30
C PRO A 122 -5.82 7.14 -9.43
N ARG A 123 -5.32 8.29 -8.96
CA ARG A 123 -6.08 9.57 -8.99
C ARG A 123 -6.37 10.04 -10.40
N GLU A 124 -5.43 9.80 -11.30
CA GLU A 124 -5.59 10.01 -12.74
C GLU A 124 -5.50 8.65 -13.43
N LEU A 125 -6.45 8.35 -14.31
CA LEU A 125 -6.44 7.10 -15.05
C LEU A 125 -5.41 7.19 -16.19
N PRO A 126 -4.44 6.27 -16.25
CA PRO A 126 -3.50 6.22 -17.37
C PRO A 126 -4.21 5.73 -18.64
N ASP A 127 -3.56 5.92 -19.79
CA ASP A 127 -3.97 5.24 -21.01
C ASP A 127 -3.83 3.72 -20.84
N LEU A 128 -4.73 2.95 -21.46
CA LEU A 128 -4.70 1.49 -21.47
C LEU A 128 -3.99 0.99 -22.72
N PHE A 129 -2.95 0.18 -22.52
CA PHE A 129 -2.14 -0.37 -23.59
C PHE A 129 -2.39 -1.86 -23.78
N ARG A 130 -2.11 -2.35 -24.99
CA ARG A 130 -2.27 -3.76 -25.33
C ARG A 130 -1.41 -4.63 -24.41
N GLY A 131 -2.01 -5.67 -23.84
CA GLY A 131 -1.32 -6.60 -22.92
C GLY A 131 -1.09 -6.04 -21.51
N THR A 132 -1.66 -4.87 -21.20
CA THR A 132 -1.67 -4.31 -19.83
C THR A 132 -3.05 -4.43 -19.21
N GLN A 133 -3.10 -4.40 -17.88
CA GLN A 133 -4.34 -4.38 -17.11
C GLN A 133 -4.42 -3.04 -16.36
N LEU A 134 -5.59 -2.42 -16.29
CA LEU A 134 -5.82 -1.27 -15.40
C LEU A 134 -6.56 -1.75 -14.15
N MET A 135 -6.00 -1.48 -12.98
CA MET A 135 -6.66 -1.77 -11.70
C MET A 135 -7.03 -0.46 -11.02
N ILE A 136 -8.33 -0.32 -10.72
CA ILE A 136 -8.87 0.82 -9.98
C ILE A 136 -9.35 0.29 -8.63
N VAL A 137 -8.91 0.92 -7.56
CA VAL A 137 -9.32 0.58 -6.19
C VAL A 137 -9.83 1.82 -5.49
N GLY A 138 -10.90 1.67 -4.72
CA GLY A 138 -11.52 2.79 -4.03
C GLY A 138 -12.30 2.33 -2.82
N ARG A 139 -12.84 3.29 -2.07
CA ARG A 139 -13.75 3.03 -0.97
C ARG A 139 -15.12 3.56 -1.31
N TYR A 140 -16.13 2.92 -0.74
CA TYR A 140 -17.50 3.40 -0.87
C TYR A 140 -18.23 3.37 0.47
N HIS A 141 -19.25 4.20 0.57
CA HIS A 141 -20.32 4.12 1.55
C HIS A 141 -21.62 3.77 0.81
N GLY A 142 -22.56 3.11 1.51
CA GLY A 142 -23.79 2.63 0.90
C GLY A 142 -23.69 1.21 0.36
N ALA A 143 -24.77 0.73 -0.24
CA ALA A 143 -24.84 -0.57 -0.89
C ALA A 143 -25.90 -0.57 -2.00
N GLY A 144 -25.82 -1.55 -2.88
CA GLY A 144 -26.79 -1.77 -3.95
C GLY A 144 -26.12 -2.00 -5.29
N VAL A 145 -26.95 -2.14 -6.32
CA VAL A 145 -26.50 -2.27 -7.70
C VAL A 145 -26.32 -0.87 -8.30
N LYS A 146 -25.18 -0.62 -8.93
CA LYS A 146 -24.85 0.65 -9.58
C LYS A 146 -24.28 0.38 -10.97
N ALA A 147 -24.65 1.24 -11.91
CA ALA A 147 -24.02 1.30 -13.21
C ALA A 147 -22.66 2.00 -13.10
N VAL A 148 -21.63 1.34 -13.62
CA VAL A 148 -20.26 1.82 -13.71
C VAL A 148 -19.92 2.02 -15.16
N ARG A 149 -19.67 3.28 -15.53
CA ARG A 149 -19.42 3.73 -16.88
C ARG A 149 -17.95 4.02 -17.05
N LEU A 150 -17.33 3.32 -17.99
CA LEU A 150 -15.96 3.57 -18.41
C LEU A 150 -16.00 4.20 -19.81
N SER A 151 -15.43 5.40 -19.95
CA SER A 151 -15.32 6.10 -21.22
C SER A 151 -13.88 6.45 -21.56
N GLY A 152 -13.61 6.71 -22.83
CA GLY A 152 -12.29 7.12 -23.32
C GLY A 152 -12.31 7.34 -24.84
N LYS A 153 -11.12 7.32 -25.45
CA LYS A 153 -10.94 7.39 -26.90
C LYS A 153 -10.31 6.11 -27.44
N LEU A 154 -10.99 5.45 -28.37
CA LEU A 154 -10.52 4.32 -29.15
C LEU A 154 -10.21 4.81 -30.56
N ARG A 155 -8.92 4.89 -30.92
CA ARG A 155 -8.47 5.42 -32.24
C ARG A 155 -9.11 6.78 -32.58
N GLY A 156 -9.07 7.71 -31.62
CA GLY A 156 -9.64 9.06 -31.77
C GLY A 156 -11.17 9.16 -31.63
N LYS A 157 -11.92 8.05 -31.69
CA LYS A 157 -13.37 8.04 -31.51
C LYS A 157 -13.76 7.86 -30.05
N THR A 158 -14.82 8.51 -29.62
CA THR A 158 -15.39 8.30 -28.28
C THR A 158 -15.81 6.85 -28.14
N TRP A 159 -15.34 6.21 -27.06
CA TRP A 159 -15.70 4.86 -26.67
C TRP A 159 -16.27 4.92 -25.26
N GLU A 160 -17.33 4.16 -25.02
CA GLU A 160 -18.02 4.11 -23.74
C GLU A 160 -18.59 2.71 -23.54
N GLN A 161 -18.48 2.22 -22.32
CA GLN A 161 -19.07 0.95 -21.91
C GLN A 161 -19.61 1.09 -20.49
N GLU A 162 -20.85 0.62 -20.31
CA GLU A 162 -21.50 0.56 -19.00
C GLU A 162 -21.50 -0.88 -18.50
N TYR A 163 -21.26 -1.04 -17.20
CA TYR A 163 -21.24 -2.30 -16.48
C TYR A 163 -22.13 -2.20 -15.26
N GLU A 164 -22.96 -3.22 -15.04
CA GLU A 164 -23.68 -3.33 -13.78
C GLU A 164 -22.77 -3.95 -12.71
N MET A 165 -22.63 -3.26 -11.57
CA MET A 165 -21.82 -3.75 -10.45
C MET A 165 -22.62 -3.77 -9.15
N HIS A 166 -22.48 -4.85 -8.39
CA HIS A 166 -23.08 -4.99 -7.07
C HIS A 166 -22.10 -4.56 -5.98
N PHE A 167 -22.51 -3.60 -5.16
CA PHE A 167 -21.77 -3.07 -4.02
C PHE A 167 -22.41 -3.57 -2.71
N PRO A 168 -21.95 -4.70 -2.14
CA PRO A 168 -22.52 -5.26 -0.93
C PRO A 168 -22.16 -4.43 0.31
N LYS A 169 -22.97 -4.49 1.39
CA LYS A 169 -22.59 -3.90 2.69
C LYS A 169 -21.39 -4.61 3.31
N HIS A 170 -21.35 -5.93 3.18
CA HIS A 170 -20.28 -6.79 3.68
C HIS A 170 -20.02 -7.91 2.68
N ASP A 171 -18.75 -8.06 2.27
CA ASP A 171 -18.28 -9.18 1.48
C ASP A 171 -16.84 -9.49 1.88
N GLU A 172 -16.62 -10.68 2.43
CA GLU A 172 -15.31 -11.14 2.87
C GLU A 172 -14.64 -12.08 1.85
N ARG A 173 -15.26 -12.31 0.68
CA ARG A 173 -14.68 -13.16 -0.38
C ARG A 173 -13.42 -12.55 -0.98
N TYR A 174 -13.36 -11.23 -1.02
CA TYR A 174 -12.26 -10.46 -1.62
C TYR A 174 -11.43 -9.75 -0.55
N ASP A 175 -10.97 -10.52 0.43
CA ASP A 175 -10.27 -10.03 1.62
C ASP A 175 -8.92 -9.35 1.34
N PHE A 176 -8.38 -9.53 0.14
CA PHE A 176 -7.18 -8.85 -0.35
C PHE A 176 -7.43 -7.39 -0.76
N VAL A 177 -8.65 -7.03 -1.17
CA VAL A 177 -8.97 -5.70 -1.73
C VAL A 177 -8.69 -4.56 -0.75
N PRO A 178 -9.09 -4.63 0.54
CA PRO A 178 -8.79 -3.58 1.52
C PRO A 178 -7.29 -3.31 1.67
N ARG A 179 -6.47 -4.36 1.61
CA ARG A 179 -5.01 -4.24 1.73
C ARG A 179 -4.39 -3.64 0.47
N THR A 180 -4.86 -4.04 -0.72
CA THR A 180 -4.44 -3.42 -1.99
C THR A 180 -4.75 -1.92 -2.01
N TRP A 181 -5.96 -1.54 -1.59
CA TRP A 181 -6.33 -0.13 -1.43
C TRP A 181 -5.41 0.60 -0.45
N ALA A 182 -5.11 -0.01 0.70
CA ALA A 182 -4.25 0.60 1.71
C ALA A 182 -2.82 0.84 1.22
N VAL A 183 -2.26 -0.08 0.43
CA VAL A 183 -0.93 0.09 -0.19
C VAL A 183 -0.92 1.32 -1.11
N GLN A 184 -1.92 1.46 -1.98
CA GLN A 184 -2.00 2.61 -2.89
C GLN A 184 -2.26 3.93 -2.15
N ARG A 185 -3.13 3.95 -1.14
CA ARG A 185 -3.34 5.13 -0.27
C ARG A 185 -2.06 5.54 0.46
N ILE A 186 -1.32 4.58 1.02
CA ILE A 186 -0.03 4.86 1.67
C ILE A 186 0.97 5.41 0.66
N ALA A 187 1.04 4.85 -0.56
CA ALA A 187 1.93 5.35 -1.61
C ALA A 187 1.61 6.81 -1.97
N ASP A 188 0.33 7.15 -2.11
CA ASP A 188 -0.17 8.51 -2.35
C ASP A 188 0.19 9.47 -1.21
N LEU A 189 0.03 9.04 0.06
CA LEU A 189 0.40 9.84 1.22
C LEU A 189 1.92 10.07 1.32
N LEU A 190 2.73 9.03 1.12
CA LEU A 190 4.19 9.13 1.13
C LEU A 190 4.70 10.00 -0.04
N THR A 191 4.05 9.93 -1.20
CA THR A 191 4.32 10.83 -2.32
C THR A 191 4.04 12.27 -1.93
N GLN A 192 2.90 12.56 -1.31
CA GLN A 192 2.59 13.92 -0.85
C GLN A 192 3.61 14.41 0.18
N ILE A 193 4.04 13.57 1.11
CA ILE A 193 5.08 13.90 2.09
C ILE A 193 6.40 14.27 1.39
N ARG A 194 6.83 13.48 0.40
CA ARG A 194 8.05 13.74 -0.35
C ARG A 194 7.96 15.01 -1.20
N LEU A 195 6.85 15.21 -1.90
CA LEU A 195 6.69 16.35 -2.81
C LEU A 195 6.42 17.68 -2.08
N LYS A 196 5.63 17.65 -1.00
CA LYS A 196 5.08 18.84 -0.33
C LYS A 196 5.55 19.03 1.11
N GLY A 197 6.38 18.12 1.63
CA GLY A 197 6.87 18.13 3.00
C GLY A 197 6.02 17.30 3.97
N GLU A 198 6.62 16.93 5.10
CA GLU A 198 5.98 16.15 6.15
C GLU A 198 4.94 17.00 6.92
N LYS A 199 3.71 16.51 7.00
CA LYS A 199 2.64 17.09 7.82
C LYS A 199 2.16 16.07 8.86
N PRO A 200 1.81 16.50 10.09
CA PRO A 200 1.34 15.59 11.14
C PRO A 200 0.14 14.73 10.73
N GLU A 201 -0.78 15.28 9.94
CA GLU A 201 -1.99 14.61 9.48
C GLU A 201 -1.66 13.48 8.49
N LEU A 202 -0.79 13.76 7.51
CA LEU A 202 -0.36 12.77 6.51
C LEU A 202 0.39 11.61 7.19
N LYS A 203 1.31 11.94 8.11
CA LYS A 203 2.05 10.96 8.90
C LYS A 203 1.12 10.12 9.77
N GLY A 204 0.18 10.78 10.45
CA GLY A 204 -0.82 10.12 11.29
C GLY A 204 -1.65 9.10 10.51
N GLU A 205 -2.09 9.46 9.30
CA GLU A 205 -2.84 8.56 8.43
C GLU A 205 -1.99 7.40 7.92
N VAL A 206 -0.74 7.64 7.50
CA VAL A 206 0.19 6.58 7.11
C VAL A 206 0.36 5.57 8.24
N VAL A 207 0.62 6.03 9.46
CA VAL A 207 0.77 5.17 10.64
C VAL A 207 -0.51 4.39 10.93
N ALA A 208 -1.67 5.03 10.84
CA ALA A 208 -2.96 4.39 11.10
C ALA A 208 -3.27 3.27 10.09
N LEU A 209 -3.06 3.52 8.80
CA LEU A 209 -3.27 2.54 7.73
C LEU A 209 -2.24 1.41 7.81
N ALA A 210 -0.96 1.75 7.96
CA ALA A 210 0.11 0.79 8.10
C ALA A 210 -0.11 -0.15 9.28
N ARG A 211 -0.62 0.36 10.42
CA ARG A 211 -1.04 -0.47 11.54
C ARG A 211 -2.25 -1.34 11.21
N ARG A 212 -3.31 -0.74 10.68
CA ARG A 212 -4.56 -1.46 10.40
C ARG A 212 -4.31 -2.64 9.45
N PHE A 213 -3.43 -2.44 8.47
CA PHE A 213 -3.17 -3.40 7.42
C PHE A 213 -1.83 -4.11 7.55
N GLY A 214 -1.03 -3.90 8.60
CA GLY A 214 0.27 -4.56 8.76
C GLY A 214 1.22 -4.29 7.59
N ILE A 215 1.30 -3.05 7.14
CA ILE A 215 2.18 -2.60 6.04
C ILE A 215 3.36 -1.88 6.69
N LEU A 216 4.59 -2.29 6.34
CA LEU A 216 5.79 -1.63 6.83
C LEU A 216 6.12 -0.42 5.97
N THR A 217 6.20 0.74 6.61
CA THR A 217 6.51 2.03 6.01
C THR A 217 7.65 2.70 6.81
N PRO A 218 8.27 3.76 6.26
CA PRO A 218 9.28 4.54 6.97
C PRO A 218 8.81 5.11 8.32
N TYR A 219 7.50 5.21 8.53
CA TYR A 219 6.90 5.75 9.74
C TYR A 219 6.43 4.69 10.75
N THR A 220 6.65 3.39 10.47
CA THR A 220 6.02 2.31 11.23
C THR A 220 6.97 1.24 11.76
N SER A 221 8.25 1.58 11.97
CA SER A 221 9.25 0.70 12.61
C SER A 221 8.85 0.18 14.00
N TYR A 222 7.91 0.85 14.67
CA TYR A 222 7.53 0.62 16.06
C TYR A 222 6.27 -0.22 16.28
N LEU A 223 5.60 -0.68 15.21
CA LEU A 223 4.28 -1.33 15.31
C LEU A 223 4.25 -2.61 16.15
N VAL A 224 5.41 -3.22 16.43
CA VAL A 224 5.48 -4.46 17.23
C VAL A 224 5.46 -4.19 18.74
N MET A 225 5.84 -3.00 19.24
CA MET A 225 6.03 -2.80 20.70
C MET A 225 5.53 -1.48 21.31
N GLU A 226 5.33 -0.40 20.55
CA GLU A 226 4.85 0.86 21.15
C GLU A 226 3.35 0.85 21.47
N ASP A 227 2.56 0.17 20.62
CA ASP A 227 1.12 0.10 20.80
C ASP A 227 0.74 -0.80 21.99
N THR A 228 1.61 -1.73 22.37
CA THR A 228 1.42 -2.57 23.56
C THR A 228 1.53 -1.73 24.83
N ARG A 229 2.56 -0.86 24.91
CA ARG A 229 2.73 0.11 25.99
C ARG A 229 1.58 1.12 26.07
N LYS A 230 1.15 1.69 24.94
CA LYS A 230 0.08 2.72 24.91
C LYS A 230 -1.33 2.15 25.12
N ARG A 231 -1.64 0.94 24.63
CA ARG A 231 -2.99 0.32 24.77
C ARG A 231 -3.16 -0.44 26.08
N PHE A 232 -2.11 -1.07 26.61
CA PHE A 232 -2.21 -2.02 27.72
C PHE A 232 -1.34 -1.70 28.93
N GLY A 233 -0.57 -0.60 28.93
CA GLY A 233 0.38 -0.27 30.01
C GLY A 233 1.70 -1.04 29.88
N ARG A 234 2.49 -1.14 30.96
CA ARG A 234 3.70 -1.98 30.97
C ARG A 234 3.32 -3.41 30.53
N PRO A 235 4.12 -4.07 29.66
CA PRO A 235 3.82 -5.43 29.23
C PRO A 235 3.64 -6.34 30.45
N VAL A 236 2.51 -7.05 30.52
CA VAL A 236 2.20 -7.97 31.62
C VAL A 236 2.89 -9.30 31.31
N GLY A 237 4.15 -9.42 31.73
CA GLY A 237 4.97 -10.62 31.59
C GLY A 237 6.47 -10.32 31.47
N PRO A 238 7.37 -11.27 31.80
CA PRO A 238 8.81 -11.06 31.75
C PRO A 238 9.30 -11.10 30.30
N VAL A 239 9.31 -9.94 29.62
CA VAL A 239 9.98 -9.78 28.32
C VAL A 239 10.76 -8.47 28.30
N VAL A 240 12.03 -8.59 28.71
CA VAL A 240 13.25 -7.93 28.21
C VAL A 240 13.12 -6.45 27.85
N GLU A 241 13.62 -5.58 28.74
CA GLU A 241 13.76 -4.12 28.55
C GLU A 241 14.76 -3.69 27.47
N ARG A 242 15.39 -4.62 26.73
CA ARG A 242 16.18 -4.29 25.55
C ARG A 242 15.32 -4.51 24.31
N PRO A 243 15.14 -3.50 23.44
CA PRO A 243 14.62 -3.76 22.11
C PRO A 243 15.43 -4.91 21.52
N SER A 244 14.78 -6.00 21.13
CA SER A 244 15.46 -7.10 20.47
C SER A 244 16.31 -6.52 19.33
N ILE A 245 17.47 -7.11 19.05
CA ILE A 245 18.40 -6.62 18.00
C ILE A 245 17.65 -6.34 16.69
N ALA A 246 16.66 -7.18 16.37
CA ALA A 246 15.75 -7.01 15.25
C ALA A 246 14.94 -5.70 15.28
N LEU A 247 14.45 -5.23 16.44
CA LEU A 247 13.73 -3.97 16.53
C LEU A 247 14.66 -2.77 16.29
N ARG A 248 15.86 -2.76 16.89
CA ARG A 248 16.82 -1.66 16.66
C ARG A 248 17.14 -1.54 15.18
N ALA A 249 17.43 -2.68 14.56
CA ALA A 249 17.72 -2.71 13.14
C ALA A 249 16.49 -2.34 12.28
N LEU A 250 15.28 -2.75 12.64
CA LEU A 250 14.06 -2.31 11.93
C LEU A 250 13.82 -0.79 12.07
N LYS A 251 14.13 -0.22 13.23
CA LYS A 251 14.08 1.23 13.48
C LYS A 251 15.08 1.97 12.61
N GLU A 252 16.32 1.48 12.52
CA GLU A 252 17.34 2.03 11.63
C GLU A 252 16.94 1.94 10.16
N VAL A 253 16.40 0.80 9.72
CA VAL A 253 15.88 0.61 8.37
C VAL A 253 14.80 1.64 8.04
N ALA A 254 13.80 1.79 8.91
CA ALA A 254 12.73 2.76 8.69
C ALA A 254 13.23 4.20 8.74
N TRP A 255 14.19 4.51 9.63
CA TRP A 255 14.82 5.82 9.70
C TRP A 255 15.55 6.17 8.40
N LYS A 256 16.41 5.28 7.89
CA LYS A 256 17.09 5.48 6.59
C LYS A 256 16.11 5.67 5.45
N ALA A 257 15.04 4.88 5.44
CA ALA A 257 13.98 5.01 4.45
C ALA A 257 13.21 6.35 4.55
N GLN A 258 13.04 6.87 5.77
CA GLN A 258 12.41 8.17 6.01
C GLN A 258 13.32 9.30 5.53
N GLU A 259 14.62 9.20 5.79
CA GLU A 259 15.61 10.16 5.29
C GLU A 259 15.70 10.13 3.75
N GLY A 260 15.67 8.94 3.14
CA GLY A 260 15.60 8.79 1.68
C GLY A 260 14.36 9.45 1.06
N LEU A 261 13.20 9.41 1.74
CA LEU A 261 11.99 10.10 1.28
C LEU A 261 12.10 11.63 1.30
N LYS A 262 12.96 12.19 2.16
CA LYS A 262 13.16 13.64 2.26
C LYS A 262 14.21 14.16 1.28
N LYS A 263 15.06 13.27 0.76
CA LYS A 263 16.09 13.61 -0.22
C LYS A 263 15.49 13.66 -1.62
N ASP A 264 15.99 14.59 -2.42
CA ASP A 264 15.64 14.69 -3.83
C ASP A 264 16.66 14.00 -4.75
N LYS A 265 17.87 13.69 -4.23
CA LYS A 265 19.02 13.19 -4.98
C LYS A 265 19.76 12.08 -4.22
N GLY A 266 20.63 11.36 -4.92
CA GLY A 266 21.46 10.29 -4.37
C GLY A 266 20.74 8.94 -4.33
N ALA A 267 21.50 7.90 -4.00
CA ALA A 267 21.02 6.51 -4.03
C ALA A 267 19.76 6.28 -3.18
N ASP A 268 19.70 6.88 -1.97
CA ASP A 268 18.54 6.74 -1.08
C ASP A 268 17.26 7.34 -1.69
N ALA A 269 17.37 8.50 -2.35
CA ALA A 269 16.23 9.18 -2.96
C ALA A 269 15.71 8.37 -4.16
N VAL A 270 16.61 7.89 -5.00
CA VAL A 270 16.28 7.04 -6.17
C VAL A 270 15.61 5.75 -5.72
N MET A 271 16.15 5.10 -4.68
CA MET A 271 15.55 3.91 -4.10
C MET A 271 14.16 4.17 -3.53
N ALA A 272 13.97 5.28 -2.80
CA ALA A 272 12.67 5.68 -2.28
C ALA A 272 11.66 5.95 -3.41
N ALA A 273 12.06 6.67 -4.46
CA ALA A 273 11.23 6.98 -5.62
C ALA A 273 10.81 5.71 -6.37
N LYS A 274 11.76 4.82 -6.66
CA LYS A 274 11.53 3.52 -7.30
C LYS A 274 10.53 2.66 -6.52
N LYS A 275 10.63 2.64 -5.19
CA LYS A 275 9.69 1.93 -4.32
C LYS A 275 8.29 2.52 -4.34
N LEU A 276 8.17 3.85 -4.29
CA LEU A 276 6.87 4.53 -4.39
C LEU A 276 6.19 4.26 -5.72
N ALA A 277 6.92 4.36 -6.84
CA ALA A 277 6.39 4.06 -8.16
C ALA A 277 5.80 2.63 -8.22
N ARG A 278 6.53 1.63 -7.68
CA ARG A 278 6.04 0.25 -7.58
C ARG A 278 4.78 0.13 -6.73
N MET A 279 4.70 0.85 -5.61
CA MET A 279 3.50 0.82 -4.75
C MET A 279 2.29 1.47 -5.42
N LYS A 280 2.46 2.59 -6.15
CA LYS A 280 1.39 3.27 -6.90
C LYS A 280 0.79 2.36 -7.98
N HIS A 281 1.61 1.51 -8.60
CA HIS A 281 1.19 0.65 -9.72
C HIS A 281 1.12 -0.84 -9.36
N ALA A 282 1.07 -1.20 -8.08
CA ALA A 282 0.95 -2.59 -7.66
C ALA A 282 -0.42 -3.14 -8.08
N MET A 283 -0.43 -4.09 -9.03
CA MET A 283 -1.64 -4.63 -9.68
C MET A 283 -2.15 -5.96 -9.12
N ALA A 284 -1.47 -6.61 -8.15
CA ALA A 284 -1.84 -7.96 -7.72
C ALA A 284 -1.75 -8.21 -6.20
N PRO A 285 -2.69 -9.00 -5.63
CA PRO A 285 -2.68 -9.41 -4.22
C PRO A 285 -1.56 -10.40 -3.85
N ALA A 286 -1.01 -11.16 -4.80
CA ALA A 286 0.08 -12.12 -4.53
C ALA A 286 1.41 -11.41 -4.17
N ALA A 287 1.63 -10.19 -4.67
CA ALA A 287 2.73 -9.35 -4.19
C ALA A 287 2.48 -8.82 -2.78
N VAL A 288 1.23 -8.85 -2.30
CA VAL A 288 0.76 -8.22 -1.06
C VAL A 288 0.58 -9.24 0.08
N SER A 289 0.33 -10.52 -0.25
CA SER A 289 0.02 -11.60 0.69
C SER A 289 1.21 -12.20 1.42
N THR A 290 2.43 -12.13 0.86
CA THR A 290 3.67 -12.57 1.54
C THR A 290 4.50 -11.38 2.00
N GLY A 291 3.90 -10.43 2.74
CA GLY A 291 4.62 -9.24 3.24
C GLY A 291 5.34 -8.42 2.14
N GLY A 292 4.96 -8.61 0.87
CA GLY A 292 5.84 -8.39 -0.28
C GLY A 292 5.68 -7.05 -1.02
N GLY A 293 4.64 -6.29 -0.70
CA GLY A 293 4.31 -4.99 -1.29
C GLY A 293 4.44 -3.85 -0.28
N ALA A 294 5.35 -4.01 0.68
CA ALA A 294 5.66 -3.00 1.69
C ALA A 294 6.90 -2.20 1.27
N PHE A 295 6.90 -0.90 1.55
CA PHE A 295 7.99 0.03 1.23
C PHE A 295 9.37 -0.47 1.71
N LEU A 296 9.39 -1.26 2.79
CA LEU A 296 10.60 -1.80 3.43
C LEU A 296 10.84 -3.30 3.20
N ASN A 297 10.15 -3.93 2.24
CA ASN A 297 10.15 -5.40 2.10
C ASN A 297 11.57 -5.99 1.91
N ASN A 298 12.39 -5.40 1.04
CA ASN A 298 13.74 -5.90 0.79
C ASN A 298 14.62 -5.77 2.04
N GLU A 299 14.60 -4.61 2.69
CA GLU A 299 15.36 -4.37 3.90
C GLU A 299 14.93 -5.30 5.04
N VAL A 300 13.64 -5.61 5.12
CA VAL A 300 13.10 -6.57 6.07
C VAL A 300 13.64 -7.96 5.79
N LYS A 301 13.58 -8.43 4.53
CA LYS A 301 14.14 -9.75 4.17
C LYS A 301 15.63 -9.84 4.49
N ASP A 302 16.38 -8.78 4.24
CA ASP A 302 17.82 -8.71 4.56
C ASP A 302 18.04 -8.77 6.07
N LEU A 303 17.22 -8.04 6.82
CA LEU A 303 17.25 -8.07 8.28
C LEU A 303 16.93 -9.45 8.84
N GLU A 304 15.89 -10.12 8.32
CA GLU A 304 15.50 -11.47 8.71
C GLU A 304 16.63 -12.47 8.41
N ARG A 305 17.30 -12.35 7.26
CA ARG A 305 18.47 -13.17 6.90
C ARG A 305 19.64 -12.97 7.86
N ARG A 306 19.92 -11.72 8.24
CA ARG A 306 21.06 -11.36 9.11
C ARG A 306 20.84 -11.70 10.58
N THR A 307 19.62 -11.53 11.07
CA THR A 307 19.29 -11.66 12.51
C THR A 307 18.59 -12.97 12.86
N GLY A 308 18.08 -13.71 11.87
CA GLY A 308 17.23 -14.89 12.06
C GLY A 308 15.83 -14.58 12.61
N VAL A 309 15.51 -13.32 12.90
CA VAL A 309 14.23 -12.92 13.50
C VAL A 309 13.25 -12.53 12.40
N ARG A 310 12.21 -13.36 12.21
CA ARG A 310 11.13 -13.08 11.26
C ARG A 310 10.08 -12.12 11.84
N ILE A 311 9.75 -11.06 11.11
CA ILE A 311 8.69 -10.10 11.48
C ILE A 311 7.32 -10.80 11.51
N THR A 312 7.12 -11.79 10.64
CA THR A 312 5.91 -12.63 10.59
C THR A 312 5.63 -13.40 11.88
N ARG A 313 6.63 -13.48 12.79
CA ARG A 313 6.46 -14.04 14.13
C ARG A 313 5.62 -13.13 15.04
N PHE A 314 5.63 -11.82 14.79
CA PHE A 314 4.96 -10.82 15.60
C PHE A 314 3.76 -10.17 14.92
N VAL A 315 3.69 -10.23 13.59
CA VAL A 315 2.58 -9.69 12.80
C VAL A 315 2.09 -10.75 11.82
N LYS A 316 0.80 -11.05 11.84
CA LYS A 316 0.18 -11.99 10.89
C LYS A 316 -1.02 -11.35 10.23
N THR A 317 -1.14 -11.52 8.92
CA THR A 317 -2.37 -11.17 8.20
C THR A 317 -3.10 -12.46 7.89
N ILE A 318 -4.35 -12.55 8.33
CA ILE A 318 -5.26 -13.66 8.04
C ILE A 318 -6.51 -13.04 7.44
N GLY A 319 -6.81 -13.43 6.21
CA GLY A 319 -7.82 -12.76 5.39
C GLY A 319 -7.67 -11.23 5.42
N ALA A 320 -8.76 -10.53 5.75
CA ALA A 320 -8.80 -9.06 5.75
C ALA A 320 -8.21 -8.42 7.01
N LYS A 321 -7.82 -9.23 8.01
CA LYS A 321 -7.40 -8.76 9.33
C LYS A 321 -5.91 -8.94 9.54
N THR A 322 -5.33 -7.97 10.24
CA THR A 322 -3.96 -8.05 10.75
C THR A 322 -4.00 -8.28 12.25
N PHE A 323 -3.11 -9.13 12.74
CA PHE A 323 -2.95 -9.47 14.15
C PHE A 323 -1.53 -9.20 14.61
N TYR A 324 -1.41 -8.64 15.80
CA TYR A 324 -0.16 -8.32 16.48
C TYR A 324 0.00 -9.21 17.71
N LEU A 325 1.14 -9.87 17.85
CA LEU A 325 1.45 -10.64 19.05
C LEU A 325 1.95 -9.72 20.15
N VAL A 326 1.27 -9.73 21.29
CA VAL A 326 1.60 -8.92 22.47
C VAL A 326 1.70 -9.84 23.68
N GLY A 327 2.91 -9.99 24.20
CA GLY A 327 3.20 -11.07 25.15
C GLY A 327 2.96 -12.42 24.48
N ASP A 328 1.95 -13.14 24.94
CA ASP A 328 1.51 -14.44 24.39
C ASP A 328 0.14 -14.39 23.71
N THR A 329 -0.44 -13.19 23.55
CA THR A 329 -1.80 -13.01 23.06
C THR A 329 -1.80 -12.28 21.73
N TRP A 330 -2.50 -12.81 20.74
CA TRP A 330 -2.71 -12.14 19.45
C TRP A 330 -3.82 -11.11 19.54
N PHE A 331 -3.60 -9.90 19.05
CA PHE A 331 -4.60 -8.84 19.03
C PHE A 331 -4.90 -8.40 17.61
N ASP A 332 -6.17 -8.38 17.24
CA ASP A 332 -6.68 -7.75 16.02
C ASP A 332 -6.25 -6.28 15.98
N ALA A 333 -5.68 -5.84 14.85
CA ALA A 333 -5.21 -4.47 14.64
C ALA A 333 -6.31 -3.42 14.88
N SER A 334 -7.56 -3.79 14.61
CA SER A 334 -8.74 -2.94 14.84
C SER A 334 -9.17 -2.86 16.32
N TYR A 335 -8.67 -3.74 17.18
CA TYR A 335 -8.98 -3.71 18.61
C TYR A 335 -8.49 -2.40 19.25
N ASN A 336 -9.38 -1.78 20.02
CA ASN A 336 -9.11 -0.57 20.79
C ASN A 336 -9.76 -0.73 22.17
N PRO A 337 -8.97 -0.79 23.25
CA PRO A 337 -9.48 -1.05 24.61
C PRO A 337 -10.36 0.07 25.15
N LYS A 338 -10.29 1.30 24.60
CA LYS A 338 -11.18 2.40 24.99
C LYS A 338 -12.54 2.30 24.30
N LYS A 339 -12.57 1.84 23.04
CA LYS A 339 -13.80 1.76 22.24
C LYS A 339 -14.55 0.43 22.39
N HIS A 340 -13.85 -0.66 22.68
CA HIS A 340 -14.44 -2.00 22.73
C HIS A 340 -14.59 -2.50 24.17
N LYS A 341 -15.40 -1.77 24.95
CA LYS A 341 -15.81 -2.15 26.30
C LYS A 341 -17.32 -2.46 26.34
N PRO A 342 -17.76 -3.55 26.99
CA PRO A 342 -16.92 -4.57 27.62
C PRO A 342 -16.24 -5.49 26.59
N THR A 343 -15.07 -6.00 26.95
CA THR A 343 -14.43 -7.09 26.19
C THR A 343 -14.99 -8.43 26.68
N ILE A 344 -15.59 -9.19 25.77
CA ILE A 344 -16.26 -10.45 26.08
C ILE A 344 -15.20 -11.55 26.22
N LYS A 345 -15.00 -12.06 27.44
CA LYS A 345 -14.07 -13.16 27.67
C LYS A 345 -14.71 -14.50 27.29
N VAL A 346 -14.01 -15.31 26.52
CA VAL A 346 -14.46 -16.64 26.08
C VAL A 346 -13.34 -17.65 26.35
N LYS A 347 -13.63 -18.74 27.06
CA LYS A 347 -12.64 -19.81 27.30
C LYS A 347 -12.46 -20.63 26.01
N PHE A 348 -11.22 -20.93 25.65
CA PHE A 348 -10.90 -21.74 24.46
C PHE A 348 -11.59 -23.12 24.53
N LEU A 349 -12.28 -23.51 23.45
CA LEU A 349 -13.05 -24.77 23.36
C LEU A 349 -14.15 -24.96 24.43
N SER A 350 -14.67 -23.86 25.00
CA SER A 350 -15.91 -23.88 25.79
C SER A 350 -17.15 -23.84 24.91
N ASP A 351 -18.33 -24.11 25.47
CA ASP A 351 -19.59 -24.02 24.73
C ASP A 351 -19.79 -22.62 24.12
N LYS A 352 -19.46 -21.56 24.87
CA LYS A 352 -19.43 -20.18 24.37
C LYS A 352 -18.47 -19.96 23.20
N TYR A 353 -17.38 -20.71 23.12
CA TYR A 353 -16.45 -20.64 21.99
C TYR A 353 -17.07 -21.28 20.75
N ILE A 354 -17.75 -22.41 20.92
CA ILE A 354 -18.44 -23.11 19.82
C ILE A 354 -19.63 -22.27 19.34
N GLU A 355 -20.43 -21.72 20.25
CA GLU A 355 -21.52 -20.77 19.93
C GLU A 355 -21.02 -19.57 19.13
N LEU A 356 -19.89 -18.98 19.54
CA LEU A 356 -19.29 -17.86 18.81
C LEU A 356 -18.89 -18.25 17.37
N LEU A 357 -18.35 -19.46 17.18
CA LEU A 357 -18.00 -19.97 15.85
C LEU A 357 -19.24 -20.31 15.01
N MET A 358 -20.32 -20.79 15.63
CA MET A 358 -21.58 -21.03 14.93
C MET A 358 -22.23 -19.72 14.46
N GLN A 359 -22.19 -18.68 15.29
CA GLN A 359 -22.71 -17.35 14.94
C GLN A 359 -21.84 -16.63 13.90
N HIS A 360 -20.52 -16.84 13.95
CA HIS A 360 -19.57 -16.17 13.08
C HIS A 360 -18.52 -17.14 12.51
N PRO A 361 -18.89 -18.05 11.59
CA PRO A 361 -17.99 -19.09 11.07
C PRO A 361 -16.70 -18.54 10.45
N GLN A 362 -16.77 -17.34 9.86
CA GLN A 362 -15.64 -16.67 9.23
C GLN A 362 -14.46 -16.42 10.19
N ILE A 363 -14.70 -16.35 11.51
CA ILE A 363 -13.65 -16.04 12.48
C ILE A 363 -12.81 -17.26 12.86
N ALA A 364 -13.21 -18.47 12.47
CA ALA A 364 -12.45 -19.71 12.74
C ALA A 364 -10.99 -19.58 12.27
N ARG A 365 -10.79 -19.01 11.07
CA ARG A 365 -9.46 -18.73 10.52
C ARG A 365 -8.65 -17.79 11.41
N TYR A 366 -9.28 -16.80 12.05
CA TYR A 366 -8.59 -15.87 12.95
C TYR A 366 -8.24 -16.55 14.28
N LEU A 367 -9.14 -17.37 14.81
CA LEU A 367 -8.93 -18.09 16.08
C LEU A 367 -7.91 -19.23 15.95
N SER A 368 -7.59 -19.67 14.73
CA SER A 368 -6.48 -20.61 14.46
C SER A 368 -5.10 -20.08 14.87
N LEU A 369 -4.97 -18.78 15.14
CA LEU A 369 -3.73 -18.16 15.62
C LEU A 369 -3.23 -18.72 16.96
N GLY A 370 -4.14 -19.27 17.77
CA GLY A 370 -3.80 -19.93 19.02
C GLY A 370 -4.88 -19.83 20.08
N ARG A 371 -4.51 -20.15 21.32
CA ARG A 371 -5.42 -20.21 22.48
C ARG A 371 -5.67 -18.86 23.14
N LYS A 372 -4.91 -17.83 22.78
CA LYS A 372 -5.00 -16.47 23.31
C LYS A 372 -5.09 -15.48 22.15
N VAL A 373 -6.33 -15.06 21.86
CA VAL A 373 -6.63 -14.20 20.70
C VAL A 373 -7.69 -13.18 21.11
N VAL A 374 -7.48 -11.91 20.75
CA VAL A 374 -8.49 -10.85 20.82
C VAL A 374 -8.91 -10.50 19.41
N VAL A 375 -10.17 -10.77 19.06
CA VAL A 375 -10.74 -10.50 17.74
C VAL A 375 -11.91 -9.52 17.85
N VAL A 376 -12.00 -8.58 16.91
CA VAL A 376 -13.15 -7.67 16.81
C VAL A 376 -14.10 -8.17 15.73
N VAL A 377 -15.35 -8.43 16.12
CA VAL A 377 -16.41 -8.95 15.26
C VAL A 377 -17.65 -8.10 15.45
N ALA A 378 -18.21 -7.57 14.37
CA ALA A 378 -19.40 -6.70 14.41
C ALA A 378 -19.33 -5.58 15.47
N GLY A 379 -18.16 -4.96 15.64
CA GLY A 379 -17.94 -3.88 16.62
C GLY A 379 -17.77 -4.33 18.07
N LYS A 380 -17.82 -5.64 18.37
CA LYS A 380 -17.57 -6.21 19.71
C LYS A 380 -16.22 -6.90 19.77
N ALA A 381 -15.52 -6.79 20.89
CA ALA A 381 -14.24 -7.48 21.10
C ALA A 381 -14.43 -8.76 21.92
N TYR A 382 -13.93 -9.87 21.39
CA TYR A 382 -13.91 -11.17 22.03
C TYR A 382 -12.47 -11.52 22.42
N LYS A 383 -12.21 -11.76 23.71
CA LYS A 383 -10.92 -12.19 24.24
C LYS A 383 -10.98 -13.69 24.55
N ILE A 384 -10.39 -14.48 23.66
CA ILE A 384 -10.15 -15.90 23.88
C ILE A 384 -9.03 -16.05 24.90
N VAL A 385 -9.31 -16.79 25.96
CA VAL A 385 -8.34 -17.14 27.01
C VAL A 385 -8.12 -18.64 27.04
N ALA A 386 -6.89 -19.06 27.36
CA ALA A 386 -6.59 -20.47 27.56
C ALA A 386 -7.43 -21.01 28.74
N ASP A 387 -7.87 -22.26 28.62
CA ASP A 387 -8.53 -22.96 29.72
C ASP A 387 -7.45 -23.62 30.59
N GLU A 388 -7.00 -22.90 31.62
CA GLU A 388 -5.92 -23.35 32.53
C GLU A 388 -6.33 -24.59 33.34
N ASP A 389 -7.64 -24.79 33.55
CA ASP A 389 -8.21 -25.91 34.31
C ASP A 389 -8.06 -27.26 33.58
N ARG A 390 -8.21 -27.29 32.25
CA ARG A 390 -7.95 -28.49 31.42
C ARG A 390 -6.47 -28.79 31.25
N GLN A 391 -5.61 -27.78 31.35
CA GLN A 391 -4.16 -27.93 31.18
C GLN A 391 -3.55 -28.62 32.40
N LYS A 392 -3.96 -28.24 33.62
CA LYS A 392 -3.60 -28.95 34.85
C LYS A 392 -4.06 -30.41 34.82
N LYS A 393 -5.29 -30.71 34.42
CA LYS A 393 -5.77 -32.11 34.30
C LYS A 393 -4.90 -32.97 33.37
N ARG A 394 -4.53 -32.45 32.19
CA ARG A 394 -3.64 -33.18 31.25
C ARG A 394 -2.21 -33.38 31.76
N ASP A 395 -1.67 -32.40 32.47
CA ASP A 395 -0.32 -32.50 33.03
C ASP A 395 -0.28 -33.43 34.25
N THR A 396 -1.39 -33.53 35.00
CA THR A 396 -1.56 -34.49 36.10
C THR A 396 -1.71 -35.92 35.58
N GLU A 397 -2.50 -36.13 34.52
CA GLU A 397 -2.68 -37.45 33.88
C GLU A 397 -1.37 -37.94 33.20
N LYS A 398 -0.57 -37.05 32.60
CA LYS A 398 0.75 -37.41 32.05
C LYS A 398 1.82 -37.63 33.11
N GLY A 399 1.70 -37.01 34.28
CA GLY A 399 2.58 -37.23 35.43
C GLY A 399 2.27 -38.53 36.19
N GLN A 400 1.07 -39.08 36.05
CA GLN A 400 0.67 -40.37 36.61
C GLN A 400 0.92 -41.57 35.67
N ALA A 401 1.28 -41.30 34.41
CA ALA A 401 1.61 -42.31 33.39
C ALA A 401 3.12 -42.45 33.13
N LYS A 402 3.96 -41.85 33.98
CA LYS A 402 5.40 -42.10 34.11
C LYS A 402 5.66 -42.62 35.51
#